data_AF-A0A8T8K7T7-F1
#
_entry.id   AF-A0A8T8K7T7-F1
#
_cell.length_a   1.000
_cell.length_b   1.000
_cell.length_c   1.000
_cell.angle_alpha   90.00
_cell.angle_beta   90.00
_cell.angle_gamma   90.00
#
_symmetry.space_group_name_H-M   'P 1'
#
loop_
_entity.id
_entity.type
_entity.pdbx_description
1 polymer ?
#
loop_
_entity_poly.entity_id
_entity_poly.type
_entity_poly.pdbx_seq_one_letter_code
_entity_poly.pdbx_strand_id
1 'polypeptide(L)'
;MEKVVNINPLFYISGLGMVAVAIIAILYILNQNASPFILFLGGLSWIISVAMKFLWASKTNKKVLEYLNDHLSPELSGPLSWSYIGLLTGVFECGFVLILVLFTPLLYQATWIDVLAFGIGFGAIESLFIGIISILTLIKPQNITPDTLERYELNRNNLLTIPLGIVERISTLFIHIFTCALIFIAVQEGSYFFFWVSFLFKSLIDSIAGWLHLEKDIKNVKSAYQHWKYQLIFLVLGIVSLAGVLILGGI
;
A
#
# COMPACT_ATOMS: atom_id res chain seq x y z
N MET A 1 2.83 7.53 -37.63
CA MET A 1 3.59 6.29 -37.32
C MET A 1 3.27 5.91 -35.89
N GLU A 2 2.63 4.76 -35.66
CA GLU A 2 2.56 4.19 -34.31
C GLU A 2 3.98 3.86 -33.84
N LYS A 3 4.38 4.41 -32.70
CA LYS A 3 5.67 4.11 -32.10
C LYS A 3 5.61 2.67 -31.59
N VAL A 4 6.30 1.75 -32.26
CA VAL A 4 6.43 0.37 -31.79
C VAL A 4 7.29 0.40 -30.54
N VAL A 5 6.67 0.27 -29.38
CA VAL A 5 7.39 0.22 -28.10
C VAL A 5 7.88 -1.20 -27.87
N ASN A 6 9.19 -1.37 -27.97
CA ASN A 6 9.85 -2.63 -27.66
C ASN A 6 10.09 -2.71 -26.15
N ILE A 7 9.20 -3.41 -25.45
CA ILE A 7 9.32 -3.62 -24.01
C ILE A 7 10.21 -4.84 -23.77
N ASN A 8 11.26 -4.69 -22.96
CA ASN A 8 12.07 -5.82 -22.52
C ASN A 8 11.19 -6.82 -21.73
N PRO A 9 11.06 -8.09 -22.17
CA PRO A 9 10.23 -9.10 -21.50
C PRO A 9 10.58 -9.32 -20.02
N LEU A 10 11.80 -8.99 -19.58
CA LEU A 10 12.20 -9.10 -18.18
C LEU A 10 11.33 -8.23 -17.25
N PHE A 11 10.63 -7.21 -17.76
CA PHE A 11 9.75 -6.41 -16.92
C PHE A 11 8.47 -7.13 -16.45
N TYR A 12 8.09 -8.24 -17.09
CA TYR A 12 7.06 -9.12 -16.55
C TYR A 12 7.45 -9.69 -15.17
N ILE A 13 8.75 -9.84 -14.88
CA ILE A 13 9.25 -10.34 -13.60
C ILE A 13 8.82 -9.43 -12.44
N SER A 14 8.76 -8.11 -12.66
CA SER A 14 8.31 -7.18 -11.63
C SER A 14 6.87 -7.46 -11.22
N GLY A 15 5.96 -7.56 -12.20
CA GLY A 15 4.56 -7.88 -11.98
C GLY A 15 4.34 -9.28 -11.41
N LEU A 16 5.01 -10.29 -11.97
CA LEU A 16 4.94 -11.67 -11.50
C LEU A 16 5.47 -11.83 -10.08
N GLY A 17 6.55 -11.12 -9.72
CA GLY A 17 7.11 -11.12 -8.37
C GLY A 17 6.15 -10.52 -7.36
N MET A 18 5.44 -9.44 -7.69
CA MET A 18 4.39 -8.87 -6.83
C MET A 18 3.23 -9.86 -6.59
N VAL A 19 2.80 -10.58 -7.63
CA VAL A 19 1.78 -11.65 -7.51
C VAL A 19 2.32 -12.81 -6.66
N ALA A 20 3.59 -13.19 -6.84
CA ALA A 20 4.22 -14.25 -6.07
C ALA A 20 4.28 -13.92 -4.58
N VAL A 21 4.60 -12.67 -4.20
CA VAL A 21 4.56 -12.20 -2.80
C VAL A 21 3.18 -12.44 -2.17
N ALA A 22 2.10 -12.09 -2.87
CA ALA A 22 0.74 -12.31 -2.41
C ALA A 22 0.42 -13.80 -2.23
N ILE A 23 0.72 -14.62 -3.24
CA ILE A 23 0.44 -16.07 -3.22
C ILE A 23 1.23 -16.76 -2.11
N ILE A 24 2.52 -16.45 -1.97
CA ILE A 24 3.38 -17.05 -0.94
C ILE A 24 2.86 -16.70 0.45
N ALA A 25 2.49 -15.44 0.70
CA ALA A 25 1.95 -15.02 2.00
C ALA A 25 0.63 -15.73 2.33
N ILE A 26 -0.27 -15.85 1.35
CA ILE A 26 -1.55 -16.57 1.49
C ILE A 26 -1.30 -18.05 1.80
N LEU A 27 -0.47 -18.73 1.01
CA LEU A 27 -0.16 -20.14 1.23
C LEU A 27 0.53 -20.37 2.57
N TYR A 28 1.44 -19.48 2.96
CA TYR A 28 2.12 -19.52 4.25
C TYR A 28 1.11 -19.52 5.40
N ILE A 29 0.17 -18.56 5.42
CA ILE A 29 -0.75 -18.43 6.56
C ILE A 29 -1.80 -19.54 6.58
N LEU A 30 -2.23 -20.03 5.42
CA LEU A 30 -3.12 -21.19 5.33
C LEU A 30 -2.45 -22.47 5.85
N ASN A 31 -1.14 -22.64 5.61
CA ASN A 31 -0.36 -23.74 6.16
C ASN A 31 -0.18 -23.67 7.70
N GLN A 32 -0.44 -22.51 8.31
CA GLN A 32 -0.49 -22.35 9.77
C GLN A 32 -1.89 -22.62 10.35
N ASN A 33 -2.79 -23.24 9.58
CA ASN A 33 -4.19 -23.52 9.96
C ASN A 33 -5.02 -22.27 10.27
N ALA A 34 -4.66 -21.11 9.70
CA ALA A 34 -5.45 -19.91 9.87
C ALA A 34 -6.79 -20.00 9.16
N SER A 35 -7.79 -19.27 9.65
CA SER A 35 -9.13 -19.25 9.04
C SER A 35 -9.11 -18.64 7.63
N PRO A 36 -9.45 -19.42 6.57
CA PRO A 36 -9.53 -18.88 5.20
C PRO A 36 -10.59 -17.78 5.08
N PHE A 37 -11.63 -17.84 5.91
CA PHE A 37 -12.68 -16.82 5.93
C PHE A 37 -12.18 -15.49 6.49
N ILE A 38 -11.38 -15.50 7.56
CA ILE A 38 -10.79 -14.27 8.12
C ILE A 38 -9.75 -13.68 7.16
N LEU A 39 -8.95 -14.53 6.50
CA LEU A 39 -8.08 -14.10 5.41
C LEU A 39 -8.87 -13.39 4.29
N PHE A 40 -10.00 -13.98 3.87
CA PHE A 40 -10.88 -13.37 2.88
C PHE A 40 -11.47 -12.03 3.37
N LEU A 41 -11.91 -11.94 4.63
CA LEU A 41 -12.40 -10.69 5.21
C LEU A 41 -11.33 -9.60 5.21
N GLY A 42 -10.06 -9.94 5.46
CA GLY A 42 -8.94 -9.02 5.34
C GLY A 42 -8.84 -8.42 3.93
N GLY A 43 -8.86 -9.28 2.91
CA GLY A 43 -8.80 -8.85 1.51
C GLY A 43 -10.02 -8.02 1.10
N LEU A 44 -11.22 -8.45 1.48
CA LEU A 44 -12.45 -7.69 1.23
C LEU A 44 -12.42 -6.31 1.91
N SER A 45 -11.87 -6.23 3.11
CA SER A 45 -11.74 -4.98 3.86
C SER A 45 -10.85 -3.98 3.15
N TRP A 46 -9.73 -4.42 2.57
CA TRP A 46 -8.89 -3.55 1.74
C TRP A 46 -9.66 -3.01 0.53
N ILE A 47 -10.36 -3.88 -0.21
CA ILE A 47 -11.13 -3.48 -1.41
C ILE A 47 -12.16 -2.40 -1.06
N ILE A 48 -12.95 -2.63 -0.01
CA ILE A 48 -14.00 -1.69 0.41
C ILE A 48 -13.37 -0.37 0.88
N SER A 49 -12.32 -0.44 1.70
CA SER A 49 -11.62 0.75 2.21
C SER A 49 -11.06 1.61 1.09
N VAL A 50 -10.37 1.00 0.13
CA VAL A 50 -9.82 1.71 -1.04
C VAL A 50 -10.92 2.27 -1.93
N ALA A 51 -12.02 1.53 -2.15
CA ALA A 51 -13.15 2.02 -2.92
C ALA A 51 -13.78 3.27 -2.28
N MET A 52 -14.03 3.25 -0.96
CA MET A 52 -14.53 4.41 -0.22
C MET A 52 -13.55 5.59 -0.29
N LYS A 53 -12.26 5.33 -0.08
CA LYS A 53 -11.19 6.32 -0.19
C LYS A 53 -11.18 6.98 -1.56
N PHE A 54 -11.29 6.19 -2.63
CA PHE A 54 -11.31 6.69 -4.00
C PHE A 54 -12.56 7.52 -4.32
N LEU A 55 -13.74 7.08 -3.87
CA LEU A 55 -14.99 7.83 -4.02
C LEU A 55 -14.93 9.19 -3.32
N TRP A 56 -14.29 9.25 -2.16
CA TRP A 56 -14.04 10.52 -1.47
C TRP A 56 -13.01 11.38 -2.22
N ALA A 57 -11.85 10.81 -2.51
CA ALA A 57 -10.72 11.50 -3.12
C ALA A 57 -11.07 12.11 -4.49
N SER A 58 -11.85 11.41 -5.32
CA SER A 58 -12.28 11.89 -6.64
C SER A 58 -13.08 13.20 -6.59
N LYS A 59 -13.79 13.46 -5.49
CA LYS A 59 -14.62 14.66 -5.30
C LYS A 59 -13.91 15.79 -4.56
N THR A 60 -12.92 15.45 -3.73
CA THR A 60 -12.37 16.35 -2.72
C THR A 60 -10.92 16.73 -2.99
N ASN A 61 -10.08 15.83 -3.50
CA ASN A 61 -8.64 16.08 -3.60
C ASN A 61 -8.33 17.33 -4.41
N LYS A 62 -8.92 17.47 -5.60
CA LYS A 62 -8.68 18.65 -6.45
C LYS A 62 -8.99 19.95 -5.69
N LYS A 63 -10.17 20.03 -5.06
CA LYS A 63 -10.62 21.23 -4.33
C LYS A 63 -9.74 21.54 -3.13
N VAL A 64 -9.37 20.52 -2.36
CA VAL A 64 -8.52 20.70 -1.16
C VAL A 64 -7.12 21.14 -1.57
N LEU A 65 -6.52 20.50 -2.58
CA LEU A 65 -5.17 20.83 -3.04
C LEU A 65 -5.12 22.23 -3.68
N GLU A 66 -6.11 22.60 -4.50
CA GLU A 66 -6.22 23.97 -5.05
C GLU A 66 -6.37 24.99 -3.92
N TYR A 67 -7.27 24.75 -2.96
CA TYR A 67 -7.46 25.65 -1.84
C TYR A 67 -6.18 25.88 -1.03
N LEU A 68 -5.43 24.82 -0.71
CA LEU A 68 -4.17 24.93 0.02
C LEU A 68 -3.12 25.71 -0.78
N ASN A 69 -3.00 25.45 -2.08
CA ASN A 69 -2.03 26.13 -2.94
C ASN A 69 -2.37 27.61 -3.17
N ASP A 70 -3.65 27.95 -3.22
CA ASP A 70 -4.10 29.32 -3.49
C ASP A 70 -4.02 30.22 -2.24
N HIS A 71 -4.07 29.65 -1.03
CA HIS A 71 -4.20 30.41 0.21
C HIS A 71 -2.98 30.32 1.14
N LEU A 72 -2.06 29.37 0.92
CA LEU A 72 -0.90 29.15 1.79
C LEU A 72 0.40 29.26 1.00
N SER A 73 1.49 29.55 1.70
CA SER A 73 2.83 29.51 1.10
C SER A 73 3.21 28.06 0.74
N PRO A 74 4.10 27.84 -0.24
CA PRO A 74 4.52 26.49 -0.64
C PRO A 74 5.06 25.64 0.52
N GLU A 75 5.74 26.26 1.50
CA GLU A 75 6.30 25.60 2.68
C GLU A 75 5.22 25.01 3.60
N LEU A 76 4.00 25.53 3.55
CA LEU A 76 2.85 25.05 4.31
C LEU A 76 1.89 24.22 3.44
N SER A 77 1.61 24.68 2.21
CA SER A 77 0.69 24.03 1.29
C SER A 77 1.17 22.62 0.94
N GLY A 78 2.46 22.45 0.67
CA GLY A 78 3.09 21.15 0.46
C GLY A 78 2.77 20.26 1.66
N PRO A 79 3.43 20.44 2.83
CA PRO A 79 2.98 20.11 4.17
C PRO A 79 1.68 19.33 4.30
N LEU A 80 0.65 20.15 4.21
CA LEU A 80 -0.74 19.84 4.47
C LEU A 80 -1.36 19.02 3.34
N SER A 81 -0.92 19.19 2.09
CA SER A 81 -1.41 18.42 0.94
C SER A 81 -1.07 16.94 1.05
N TRP A 82 0.20 16.60 1.33
CA TRP A 82 0.58 15.19 1.50
C TRP A 82 0.10 14.62 2.84
N SER A 83 0.03 15.44 3.89
CA SER A 83 -0.62 15.05 5.15
C SER A 83 -2.09 14.68 4.95
N TYR A 84 -2.84 15.51 4.21
CA TYR A 84 -4.23 15.25 3.85
C TYR A 84 -4.40 13.92 3.11
N ILE A 85 -3.58 13.67 2.08
CA ILE A 85 -3.62 12.40 1.33
C ILE A 85 -3.39 11.20 2.27
N GLY A 86 -2.39 11.26 3.14
CA GLY A 86 -2.13 10.19 4.11
C GLY A 86 -3.24 10.02 5.16
N LEU A 87 -3.86 11.11 5.61
CA LEU A 87 -4.99 11.05 6.54
C LEU A 87 -6.20 10.33 5.93
N LEU A 88 -6.44 10.46 4.62
CA LEU A 88 -7.49 9.68 3.96
C LEU A 88 -7.26 8.18 4.15
N THR A 89 -6.02 7.71 4.06
CA THR A 89 -5.69 6.31 4.30
C THR A 89 -5.92 5.89 5.76
N GLY A 90 -5.51 6.71 6.72
CA GLY A 90 -5.80 6.45 8.14
C GLY A 90 -7.30 6.35 8.41
N VAL A 91 -8.09 7.29 7.87
CA VAL A 91 -9.55 7.32 8.05
C VAL A 91 -10.21 6.11 7.39
N PHE A 92 -9.94 5.89 6.10
CA PHE A 92 -10.69 4.88 5.34
C PHE A 92 -10.19 3.46 5.55
N GLU A 93 -8.89 3.24 5.79
CA GLU A 93 -8.37 1.89 6.00
C GLU A 93 -8.29 1.53 7.48
N CYS A 94 -7.71 2.37 8.33
CA CYS A 94 -7.64 2.05 9.77
C CYS A 94 -8.99 2.25 10.45
N GLY A 95 -9.72 3.33 10.14
CA GLY A 95 -11.05 3.58 10.69
C GLY A 95 -12.07 2.52 10.29
N PHE A 96 -12.06 2.05 9.03
CA PHE A 96 -12.94 0.97 8.60
C PHE A 96 -12.62 -0.35 9.30
N VAL A 97 -11.34 -0.72 9.41
CA VAL A 97 -10.95 -1.94 10.14
C VAL A 97 -11.33 -1.84 11.62
N LEU A 98 -11.16 -0.68 12.26
CA LEU A 98 -11.61 -0.45 13.64
C LEU A 98 -13.10 -0.75 13.79
N ILE A 99 -13.95 -0.18 12.92
CA ILE A 99 -15.40 -0.42 12.92
C ILE A 99 -15.67 -1.92 12.73
N LEU A 100 -15.02 -2.56 11.75
CA LEU A 100 -15.21 -3.97 11.45
C LEU A 100 -14.91 -4.85 12.66
N VAL A 101 -13.78 -4.62 13.35
CA VAL A 101 -13.36 -5.38 14.53
C VAL A 101 -14.30 -5.14 15.72
N LEU A 102 -14.72 -3.88 15.96
CA LEU A 102 -15.64 -3.53 17.04
C LEU A 102 -17.02 -4.18 16.90
N PHE A 103 -17.54 -4.28 15.67
CA PHE A 103 -18.92 -4.72 15.42
C PHE A 103 -19.06 -6.14 14.89
N THR A 104 -17.95 -6.86 14.67
CA THR A 104 -17.97 -8.25 14.20
C THR A 104 -17.45 -9.18 15.30
N PRO A 105 -18.32 -9.94 16.00
CA PRO A 105 -17.91 -10.80 17.12
C PRO A 105 -16.78 -11.78 16.78
N LEU A 106 -16.78 -12.32 15.56
CA LEU A 106 -15.72 -13.20 15.06
C LEU A 106 -14.34 -12.53 15.08
N LEU A 107 -14.27 -11.25 14.69
CA LEU A 107 -13.01 -10.51 14.63
C LEU A 107 -12.61 -9.97 16.00
N TYR A 108 -13.58 -9.57 16.81
CA TYR A 108 -13.34 -9.18 18.20
C TYR A 108 -12.64 -10.31 18.99
N GLN A 109 -13.06 -11.55 18.76
CA GLN A 109 -12.51 -12.73 19.44
C GLN A 109 -11.39 -13.44 18.66
N ALA A 110 -10.84 -12.78 17.62
CA ALA A 110 -9.81 -13.36 16.77
C ALA A 110 -8.54 -13.70 17.56
N THR A 111 -7.99 -14.89 17.31
CA THR A 111 -6.68 -15.29 17.85
C THR A 111 -5.55 -14.57 17.11
N TRP A 112 -4.31 -14.65 17.62
CA TRP A 112 -3.18 -14.05 16.91
C TRP A 112 -3.01 -14.57 15.48
N ILE A 113 -3.25 -15.87 15.23
CA ILE A 113 -3.14 -16.42 13.87
C ILE A 113 -4.23 -15.87 12.94
N ASP A 114 -5.42 -15.57 13.48
CA ASP A 114 -6.51 -14.93 12.75
C ASP A 114 -6.21 -13.46 12.44
N VAL A 115 -5.58 -12.74 13.39
CA VAL A 115 -5.10 -11.36 13.19
C VAL A 115 -4.06 -11.31 12.07
N LEU A 116 -3.10 -12.23 12.07
CA LEU A 116 -2.12 -12.37 10.99
C LEU A 116 -2.79 -12.69 9.66
N ALA A 117 -3.76 -13.61 9.64
CA ALA A 117 -4.53 -13.92 8.43
C ALA A 117 -5.29 -12.72 7.89
N PHE A 118 -5.96 -11.95 8.74
CA PHE A 118 -6.65 -10.73 8.33
C PHE A 118 -5.66 -9.73 7.71
N GLY A 119 -4.54 -9.46 8.39
CA GLY A 119 -3.50 -8.54 7.90
C GLY A 119 -2.85 -8.98 6.60
N ILE A 120 -2.56 -10.29 6.47
CA ILE A 120 -2.06 -10.87 5.22
C ILE A 120 -3.09 -10.73 4.10
N GLY A 121 -4.36 -11.02 4.37
CA GLY A 121 -5.44 -10.84 3.40
C GLY A 121 -5.51 -9.42 2.88
N PHE A 122 -5.42 -8.45 3.80
CA PHE A 122 -5.45 -7.02 3.52
C PHE A 122 -4.29 -6.60 2.60
N GLY A 123 -3.04 -7.01 2.88
CA GLY A 123 -1.88 -6.63 2.07
C GLY A 123 -1.66 -7.49 0.81
N ALA A 124 -2.06 -8.75 0.83
CA ALA A 124 -1.89 -9.67 -0.29
C ALA A 124 -2.83 -9.33 -1.44
N ILE A 125 -4.07 -8.93 -1.16
CA ILE A 125 -5.01 -8.54 -2.22
C ILE A 125 -4.50 -7.30 -2.97
N GLU A 126 -3.95 -6.31 -2.26
CA GLU A 126 -3.33 -5.13 -2.89
C GLU A 126 -2.17 -5.54 -3.81
N SER A 127 -1.28 -6.38 -3.29
CA SER A 127 -0.11 -6.85 -4.04
C SER A 127 -0.49 -7.62 -5.29
N LEU A 128 -1.55 -8.44 -5.21
CA LEU A 128 -2.11 -9.17 -6.33
C LEU A 128 -2.73 -8.23 -7.37
N PHE A 129 -3.55 -7.26 -6.94
CA PHE A 129 -4.17 -6.27 -7.84
C PHE A 129 -3.11 -5.44 -8.58
N ILE A 130 -2.12 -4.89 -7.86
CA ILE A 130 -1.06 -4.07 -8.47
C ILE A 130 -0.16 -4.92 -9.37
N GLY A 131 0.16 -6.15 -8.97
CA GLY A 131 0.93 -7.09 -9.78
C GLY A 131 0.24 -7.43 -11.10
N ILE A 132 -1.06 -7.75 -11.05
CA ILE A 132 -1.87 -8.05 -12.24
C ILE A 132 -1.95 -6.82 -13.15
N ILE A 133 -2.24 -5.63 -12.61
CA ILE A 133 -2.28 -4.39 -13.40
C ILE A 133 -0.93 -4.18 -14.10
N SER A 134 0.18 -4.36 -13.37
CA SER A 134 1.53 -4.23 -13.93
C SER A 134 1.79 -5.19 -15.09
N ILE A 135 1.33 -6.44 -15.02
CA ILE A 135 1.43 -7.42 -16.12
C ILE A 135 0.53 -7.02 -17.29
N LEU A 136 -0.72 -6.66 -17.03
CA LEU A 136 -1.70 -6.31 -18.06
C LEU A 136 -1.26 -5.08 -18.87
N THR A 137 -0.66 -4.10 -18.20
CA THR A 137 -0.10 -2.93 -18.87
C THR A 137 0.98 -3.33 -19.88
N LEU A 138 1.79 -4.34 -19.59
CA LEU A 138 2.82 -4.83 -20.52
C LEU A 138 2.26 -5.63 -21.71
N ILE A 139 1.09 -6.26 -21.57
CA ILE A 139 0.48 -7.08 -22.65
C ILE A 139 -0.20 -6.22 -23.72
N LYS A 140 -0.76 -5.07 -23.33
CA LYS A 140 -1.49 -4.17 -24.24
C LYS A 140 -0.89 -2.76 -24.25
N PRO A 141 0.37 -2.58 -24.70
CA PRO A 141 1.03 -1.28 -24.70
C PRO A 141 0.30 -0.22 -25.53
N GLN A 142 -0.45 -0.63 -26.55
CA GLN A 142 -1.28 0.25 -27.38
C GLN A 142 -2.47 0.89 -26.64
N ASN A 143 -2.88 0.34 -25.49
CA ASN A 143 -3.93 0.94 -24.64
C ASN A 143 -3.34 1.86 -23.56
N ILE A 144 -2.02 2.02 -23.55
CA ILE A 144 -1.30 2.87 -22.60
C ILE A 144 -1.40 4.32 -23.11
N THR A 145 -1.77 5.24 -22.22
CA THR A 145 -1.74 6.68 -22.56
C THR A 145 -0.30 7.09 -22.94
N PRO A 146 -0.09 8.06 -23.85
CA PRO A 146 1.26 8.49 -24.24
C PRO A 146 2.16 8.84 -23.05
N ASP A 147 1.60 9.47 -22.02
CA ASP A 147 2.28 9.80 -20.76
C ASP A 147 2.72 8.55 -19.97
N THR A 148 1.90 7.50 -19.95
CA THR A 148 2.27 6.24 -19.29
C THR A 148 3.30 5.47 -20.12
N LEU A 149 3.24 5.55 -21.44
CA LEU A 149 4.18 4.91 -22.37
C LEU A 149 5.58 5.55 -22.29
N GLU A 150 5.64 6.88 -22.24
CA GLU A 150 6.88 7.63 -22.02
C GLU A 150 7.51 7.26 -20.68
N ARG A 151 6.72 7.08 -19.63
CA ARG A 151 7.21 6.60 -18.32
C ARG A 151 7.75 5.17 -18.37
N TYR A 152 7.15 4.30 -19.19
CA TYR A 152 7.69 2.96 -19.44
C TYR A 152 9.04 3.06 -20.13
N GLU A 153 9.17 3.85 -21.19
CA GLU A 153 10.44 4.02 -21.91
C GLU A 153 11.54 4.67 -21.05
N LEU A 154 11.18 5.65 -20.21
CA LEU A 154 12.10 6.39 -19.36
C LEU A 154 12.59 5.59 -18.14
N ASN A 155 11.73 4.77 -17.52
CA ASN A 155 12.04 4.11 -16.25
C ASN A 155 12.36 2.61 -16.39
N ARG A 156 11.84 1.95 -17.43
CA ARG A 156 11.87 0.48 -17.57
C ARG A 156 12.85 0.02 -18.66
N ASN A 157 13.97 0.71 -18.83
CA ASN A 157 15.14 0.20 -19.57
C ASN A 157 16.34 -0.12 -18.65
N ASN A 158 16.17 0.04 -17.33
CA ASN A 158 17.19 -0.31 -16.35
C ASN A 158 16.74 -1.54 -15.55
N LEU A 159 17.50 -2.65 -15.65
CA LEU A 159 17.22 -3.90 -14.95
C LEU A 159 17.17 -3.74 -13.42
N LEU A 160 17.86 -2.74 -12.86
CA LEU A 160 17.82 -2.44 -11.43
C LEU A 160 16.44 -1.96 -10.93
N THR A 161 15.51 -1.63 -11.83
CA THR A 161 14.15 -1.19 -11.45
C THR A 161 13.15 -2.35 -11.33
N ILE A 162 13.49 -3.54 -11.84
CA ILE A 162 12.64 -4.73 -11.74
C ILE A 162 12.29 -5.09 -10.28
N PRO A 163 13.25 -5.12 -9.33
CA PRO A 163 12.97 -5.54 -7.96
C PRO A 163 12.19 -4.50 -7.15
N LEU A 164 12.14 -3.23 -7.58
CA LEU A 164 11.53 -2.15 -6.81
C LEU A 164 10.10 -2.48 -6.39
N GLY A 165 9.25 -2.85 -7.34
CA GLY A 165 7.86 -3.21 -7.06
C GLY A 165 7.74 -4.41 -6.12
N ILE A 166 8.63 -5.40 -6.25
CA ILE A 166 8.63 -6.59 -5.38
C ILE A 166 8.98 -6.20 -3.94
N VAL A 167 10.05 -5.44 -3.76
CA VAL A 167 10.50 -4.96 -2.44
C VAL A 167 9.44 -4.06 -1.81
N GLU A 168 8.80 -3.21 -2.60
CA GLU A 168 7.69 -2.37 -2.15
C GLU A 168 6.53 -3.23 -1.64
N ARG A 169 6.09 -4.24 -2.40
CA ARG A 169 4.99 -5.12 -2.00
C ARG A 169 5.30 -5.95 -0.74
N ILE A 170 6.54 -6.41 -0.58
CA ILE A 170 6.97 -7.08 0.66
C ILE A 170 6.88 -6.11 1.84
N SER A 171 7.37 -4.88 1.66
CA SER A 171 7.38 -3.87 2.71
C SER A 171 5.96 -3.47 3.11
N THR A 172 5.09 -3.22 2.13
CA THR A 172 3.69 -2.86 2.38
C THR A 172 2.93 -4.01 3.03
N LEU A 173 3.17 -5.27 2.63
CA LEU A 173 2.56 -6.43 3.28
C LEU A 173 2.81 -6.42 4.80
N PHE A 174 4.06 -6.23 5.24
CA PHE A 174 4.37 -6.16 6.67
C PHE A 174 3.74 -4.95 7.36
N ILE A 175 3.69 -3.79 6.68
CA ILE A 175 2.97 -2.61 7.17
C ILE A 175 1.49 -2.92 7.39
N HIS A 176 0.82 -3.60 6.45
CA HIS A 176 -0.59 -3.99 6.59
C HIS A 176 -0.80 -4.94 7.77
N ILE A 177 0.03 -5.98 7.88
CA ILE A 177 -0.06 -6.93 8.98
C ILE A 177 0.09 -6.20 10.32
N PHE A 178 1.12 -5.37 10.45
CA PHE A 178 1.39 -4.62 11.67
C PHE A 178 0.26 -3.65 12.04
N THR A 179 -0.19 -2.84 11.08
CA THR A 179 -1.24 -1.83 11.33
C THR A 179 -2.58 -2.48 11.64
N CYS A 180 -2.94 -3.59 10.99
CA CYS A 180 -4.11 -4.37 11.35
C CYS A 180 -3.96 -4.96 12.76
N ALA A 181 -2.82 -5.59 13.08
CA ALA A 181 -2.57 -6.17 14.40
C ALA A 181 -2.76 -5.16 15.54
N LEU A 182 -2.19 -3.96 15.38
CA LEU A 182 -2.38 -2.86 16.33
C LEU A 182 -3.86 -2.49 16.54
N ILE A 183 -4.69 -2.52 15.50
CA ILE A 183 -6.12 -2.22 15.62
C ILE A 183 -6.86 -3.33 16.37
N PHE A 184 -6.55 -4.60 16.08
CA PHE A 184 -7.13 -5.72 16.82
C PHE A 184 -6.77 -5.64 18.30
N ILE A 185 -5.49 -5.41 18.62
CA ILE A 185 -5.02 -5.23 20.00
C ILE A 185 -5.71 -4.04 20.66
N ALA A 186 -5.86 -2.90 19.97
CA ALA A 186 -6.54 -1.74 20.51
C ALA A 186 -7.97 -2.06 20.99
N VAL A 187 -8.69 -2.87 20.22
CA VAL A 187 -10.06 -3.29 20.54
C VAL A 187 -10.09 -4.35 21.62
N GLN A 188 -9.24 -5.39 21.50
CA GLN A 188 -9.22 -6.54 22.41
C GLN A 188 -8.73 -6.17 23.82
N GLU A 189 -7.75 -5.27 23.92
CA GLU A 189 -7.21 -4.79 25.20
C GLU A 189 -7.91 -3.53 25.71
N GLY A 190 -8.78 -2.91 24.91
CA GLY A 190 -9.43 -1.64 25.25
C GLY A 190 -8.48 -0.44 25.29
N SER A 191 -7.32 -0.53 24.63
CA SER A 191 -6.29 0.51 24.61
C SER A 191 -6.29 1.28 23.29
N TYR A 192 -6.86 2.49 23.30
CA TYR A 192 -6.89 3.36 22.12
C TYR A 192 -5.49 3.77 21.61
N PHE A 193 -4.45 3.61 22.44
CA PHE A 193 -3.08 3.92 22.06
C PHE A 193 -2.67 3.16 20.79
N PHE A 194 -2.94 1.85 20.72
CA PHE A 194 -2.53 1.05 19.57
C PHE A 194 -3.28 1.43 18.28
N PHE A 195 -4.55 1.85 18.40
CA PHE A 195 -5.29 2.41 17.27
C PHE A 195 -4.62 3.68 16.75
N TRP A 196 -4.27 4.61 17.64
CA TRP A 196 -3.62 5.87 17.22
C TRP A 196 -2.23 5.63 16.62
N VAL A 197 -1.45 4.67 17.15
CA VAL A 197 -0.19 4.28 16.53
C VAL A 197 -0.44 3.73 15.12
N SER A 198 -1.41 2.83 14.93
CA SER A 198 -1.76 2.30 13.61
C SER A 198 -2.20 3.39 12.64
N PHE A 199 -3.12 4.27 13.08
CA PHE A 199 -3.65 5.37 12.30
C PHE A 199 -2.54 6.33 11.85
N LEU A 200 -1.74 6.84 12.80
CA LEU A 200 -0.68 7.81 12.51
C LEU A 200 0.42 7.21 11.66
N PHE A 201 0.80 5.96 11.94
CA PHE A 201 1.85 5.27 11.17
C PHE A 201 1.43 5.05 9.72
N LYS A 202 0.22 4.56 9.48
CA LYS A 202 -0.28 4.33 8.12
C LYS A 202 -0.55 5.63 7.36
N SER A 203 -1.04 6.66 8.06
CA SER A 203 -1.15 7.99 7.48
C SER A 203 0.20 8.58 7.09
N LEU A 204 1.22 8.46 7.94
CA LEU A 204 2.57 8.93 7.64
C LEU A 204 3.13 8.27 6.38
N ILE A 205 2.96 6.95 6.23
CA ILE A 205 3.43 6.20 5.06
C ILE A 205 2.81 6.75 3.77
N ASP A 206 1.49 6.93 3.74
CA ASP A 206 0.81 7.46 2.55
C ASP A 206 1.02 8.96 2.36
N SER A 207 1.34 9.71 3.43
CA SER A 207 1.86 11.07 3.29
C SER A 207 3.21 11.08 2.59
N ILE A 208 4.14 10.20 2.95
CA ILE A 208 5.42 10.08 2.24
C ILE A 208 5.17 9.75 0.77
N ALA A 209 4.26 8.82 0.46
CA ALA A 209 3.87 8.53 -0.92
C ALA A 209 3.26 9.76 -1.62
N GLY A 210 2.41 10.52 -0.93
CA GLY A 210 1.84 11.78 -1.41
C GLY A 210 2.92 12.82 -1.74
N TRP A 211 3.91 12.99 -0.88
CA TRP A 211 5.06 13.88 -1.11
C TRP A 211 5.87 13.46 -2.33
N LEU A 212 6.14 12.16 -2.47
CA LEU A 212 6.85 11.62 -3.63
C LEU A 212 6.09 11.88 -4.93
N HIS A 213 4.77 11.81 -4.92
CA HIS A 213 3.94 12.06 -6.10
C HIS A 213 3.73 13.54 -6.42
N LEU A 214 3.50 14.38 -5.40
CA LEU A 214 3.13 15.79 -5.59
C LEU A 214 4.36 16.71 -5.73
N GLU A 215 5.40 16.49 -4.92
CA GLU A 215 6.53 17.41 -4.83
C GLU A 215 7.78 16.88 -5.53
N LYS A 216 8.04 15.58 -5.42
CA LYS A 216 9.22 14.95 -6.07
C LYS A 216 8.95 14.42 -7.45
N ASP A 217 7.68 14.47 -7.88
CA ASP A 217 7.23 14.01 -9.19
C ASP A 217 7.88 12.67 -9.56
N ILE A 218 7.76 11.70 -8.66
CA ILE A 218 8.43 10.39 -8.76
C ILE A 218 8.18 9.69 -10.09
N LYS A 219 7.08 10.04 -10.78
CA LYS A 219 6.72 9.57 -12.11
C LYS A 219 7.75 9.95 -13.18
N ASN A 220 8.39 11.11 -13.04
CA ASN A 220 9.35 11.66 -13.99
C ASN A 220 10.82 11.46 -13.57
N VAL A 221 11.07 10.76 -12.46
CA VAL A 221 12.42 10.43 -11.99
C VAL A 221 13.02 9.35 -12.89
N LYS A 222 14.07 9.69 -13.65
CA LYS A 222 14.73 8.77 -14.61
C LYS A 222 15.80 7.87 -14.00
N SER A 223 16.26 8.20 -12.79
CA SER A 223 17.38 7.50 -12.15
C SER A 223 16.90 6.33 -11.30
N ALA A 224 17.30 5.11 -11.65
CA ALA A 224 17.04 3.92 -10.84
C ALA A 224 17.59 4.08 -9.40
N TYR A 225 18.75 4.72 -9.24
CA TYR A 225 19.32 5.02 -7.92
C TYR A 225 18.39 5.91 -7.09
N GLN A 226 17.77 6.91 -7.71
CA GLN A 226 16.85 7.80 -7.00
C GLN A 226 15.55 7.09 -6.61
N HIS A 227 15.02 6.19 -7.46
CA HIS A 227 13.91 5.30 -7.07
C HIS A 227 14.28 4.44 -5.86
N TRP A 228 15.47 3.82 -5.86
CA TRP A 228 15.94 3.04 -4.71
C TRP A 228 16.10 3.88 -3.44
N LYS A 229 16.56 5.12 -3.56
CA LYS A 229 16.64 6.04 -2.42
C LYS A 229 15.27 6.30 -1.78
N TYR A 230 14.23 6.44 -2.58
CA TYR A 230 12.85 6.58 -2.06
C TYR A 230 12.32 5.25 -1.52
N GLN A 231 12.59 4.14 -2.22
CA GLN A 231 12.19 2.80 -1.78
C GLN A 231 12.79 2.42 -0.42
N LEU A 232 13.99 2.90 -0.11
CA LEU A 232 14.65 2.65 1.16
C LEU A 232 13.81 3.10 2.36
N ILE A 233 13.03 4.20 2.21
CA ILE A 233 12.15 4.69 3.27
C ILE A 233 11.09 3.64 3.59
N PHE A 234 10.38 3.14 2.57
CA PHE A 234 9.35 2.11 2.74
C PHE A 234 9.95 0.79 3.21
N LEU A 235 11.15 0.43 2.76
CA LEU A 235 11.84 -0.77 3.21
C LEU A 235 12.14 -0.71 4.71
N VAL A 236 12.67 0.41 5.20
CA VAL A 236 12.92 0.60 6.64
C VAL A 236 11.61 0.51 7.43
N LEU A 237 10.55 1.15 6.97
CA LEU A 237 9.23 1.09 7.62
C LEU A 237 8.63 -0.33 7.58
N GLY A 238 8.86 -1.08 6.51
CA GLY A 238 8.50 -2.49 6.39
C GLY A 238 9.26 -3.37 7.39
N ILE A 239 10.56 -3.14 7.57
CA ILE A 239 11.38 -3.84 8.57
C ILE A 239 10.92 -3.52 9.99
N VAL A 240 10.64 -2.24 10.28
CA VAL A 240 10.08 -1.81 11.58
C VAL A 240 8.73 -2.49 11.83
N SER A 241 7.89 -2.58 10.80
CA SER A 241 6.58 -3.25 10.89
C SER A 241 6.74 -4.75 11.15
N LEU A 242 7.68 -5.41 10.46
CA LEU A 242 7.99 -6.82 10.71
C LEU A 242 8.48 -7.04 12.15
N ALA A 243 9.43 -6.23 12.62
CA ALA A 243 9.90 -6.30 14.01
C ALA A 243 8.75 -6.09 15.00
N GLY A 244 7.86 -5.13 14.73
CA GLY A 244 6.66 -4.91 15.53
C GLY A 244 5.74 -6.13 15.57
N VAL A 245 5.48 -6.78 14.44
CA VAL A 245 4.68 -8.02 14.38
C VAL A 245 5.31 -9.14 15.20
N LEU A 246 6.64 -9.33 15.11
CA LEU A 246 7.34 -10.36 15.87
C LEU A 246 7.23 -10.11 17.39
N ILE A 247 7.50 -8.88 17.82
CA ILE A 247 7.40 -8.46 19.23
C ILE A 247 5.98 -8.66 19.76
N LEU A 248 4.97 -8.21 19.02
CA LEU A 248 3.56 -8.37 19.40
C LEU A 248 3.13 -9.86 19.45
N GLY A 249 3.75 -10.70 18.61
CA GLY A 249 3.54 -12.14 18.59
C GLY A 249 4.31 -12.92 19.67
N GLY A 250 5.14 -12.25 20.49
CA GLY A 250 5.95 -12.89 21.53
C GLY A 250 7.18 -13.66 21.02
N ILE A 251 7.72 -13.28 19.87
CA ILE A 251 8.94 -13.84 19.24
C ILE A 251 10.06 -12.80 19.34
#